data_AF-A0A932VH74-F1
#
_entry.id   AF-A0A932VH74-F1
#
_cell.length_a   1.000
_cell.length_b   1.000
_cell.length_c   1.000
_cell.angle_alpha   90.00
_cell.angle_beta   90.00
_cell.angle_gamma   90.00
#
_symmetry.space_group_name_H-M   'P 1'
#
loop_
_entity.id
_entity.type
_entity.pdbx_description
1 polymer ?
#
loop_
_entity_poly.entity_id
_entity_poly.type
_entity_poly.pdbx_seq_one_letter_code
_entity_poly.pdbx_strand_id
1 'polypeptide(L)'
;MANPAVHAPPVAASAERKLPSWLTLGIIFGVVSAASILLWGPIGVSGTYPRFIAAISRYVVPDYATSNPYLAKMPKFFTTETMLVVGLLIGGFVASRLGKDAKPAMQMVHASEKTPTSRYRDAFIGGFLIILGARIAGGCTSGHIISGITQLSVSGMIFAAGVFAAGIVTAKSLARGGR
;
A
#
# COMPACT_ATOMS: atom_id res chain seq x y z
N MET A 1 -0.22 20.94 70.81
CA MET A 1 -1.58 20.72 70.25
C MET A 1 -1.76 21.76 69.14
N ALA A 2 -1.97 21.50 67.86
CA ALA A 2 -2.07 20.31 67.02
C ALA A 2 -1.48 20.67 65.64
N ASN A 3 -0.93 19.67 64.94
CA ASN A 3 -0.32 19.77 63.61
C ASN A 3 -1.39 20.04 62.53
N PRO A 4 -1.33 21.12 61.73
CA PRO A 4 -2.26 21.30 60.62
C PRO A 4 -1.89 20.31 59.51
N ALA A 5 -2.87 19.48 59.15
CA ALA A 5 -2.77 18.40 58.19
C ALA A 5 -2.05 18.80 56.89
N VAL A 6 -1.02 18.03 56.55
CA VAL A 6 -0.44 17.97 55.20
C VAL A 6 -1.55 17.48 54.26
N HIS A 7 -2.12 18.39 53.47
CA HIS A 7 -2.93 18.03 52.31
C HIS A 7 -2.02 17.32 51.30
N ALA A 8 -2.10 15.99 51.24
CA ALA A 8 -1.56 15.24 50.13
C ALA A 8 -2.28 15.69 48.84
N PRO A 9 -1.58 15.94 47.72
CA PRO A 9 -2.23 16.19 46.46
C PRO A 9 -3.05 14.95 46.06
N PRO A 10 -4.20 15.13 45.39
CA PRO A 10 -5.04 14.01 44.98
C PRO A 10 -4.25 13.07 44.05
N VAL A 11 -4.04 11.85 44.52
CA VAL A 11 -3.60 10.71 43.71
C VAL A 11 -4.79 10.29 42.85
N ALA A 12 -5.10 11.05 41.80
CA ALA A 12 -6.09 10.67 40.79
C ALA A 12 -5.97 11.57 39.55
N ALA A 13 -5.08 11.19 38.65
CA ALA A 13 -5.35 11.31 37.23
C ALA A 13 -4.61 10.17 36.55
N SER A 14 -5.24 8.99 36.53
CA SER A 14 -4.96 8.01 35.49
C SER A 14 -5.28 8.70 34.17
N ALA A 15 -4.28 9.37 33.60
CA ALA A 15 -4.38 9.99 32.30
C ALA A 15 -4.84 8.89 31.34
N GLU A 16 -6.05 9.06 30.80
CA GLU A 16 -6.62 8.17 29.80
C GLU A 16 -5.68 8.19 28.60
N ARG A 17 -4.70 7.27 28.60
CA ARG A 17 -3.62 7.27 27.62
C ARG A 17 -4.19 6.69 26.33
N LYS A 18 -4.95 7.50 25.60
CA LYS A 18 -5.43 7.14 24.27
C LYS A 18 -4.22 6.70 23.45
N LEU A 19 -4.26 5.46 22.97
CA LEU A 19 -3.22 4.93 22.10
C LEU A 19 -3.02 5.90 20.93
N PRO A 20 -1.78 6.16 20.52
CA PRO A 20 -1.52 7.07 19.42
C PRO A 20 -2.20 6.52 18.16
N SER A 21 -2.78 7.41 17.35
CA SER A 21 -3.63 7.05 16.20
C SER A 21 -2.94 6.11 15.21
N TRP A 22 -1.63 6.27 14.98
CA TRP A 22 -0.85 5.40 14.10
C TRP A 22 -0.81 3.95 14.59
N LEU A 23 -0.73 3.73 15.92
CA LEU A 23 -0.68 2.40 16.51
C LEU A 23 -2.05 1.74 16.43
N THR A 24 -3.12 2.48 16.75
CA THR A 24 -4.49 2.00 16.63
C THR A 24 -4.83 1.61 15.19
N LEU A 25 -4.51 2.46 14.22
CA LEU A 25 -4.70 2.17 12.80
C LEU A 25 -3.83 0.98 12.33
N GLY A 26 -2.60 0.88 12.83
CA GLY A 26 -1.71 -0.24 12.55
C GLY A 26 -2.26 -1.58 13.06
N ILE A 27 -2.79 -1.60 14.29
CA ILE A 27 -3.43 -2.79 14.88
C ILE A 27 -4.66 -3.18 14.07
N ILE A 28 -5.55 -2.24 13.77
CA ILE A 28 -6.76 -2.50 12.96
C ILE A 28 -6.36 -3.07 11.59
N PHE A 29 -5.40 -2.44 10.91
CA PHE A 29 -4.93 -2.89 9.61
C PHE A 29 -4.30 -4.28 9.68
N GLY A 30 -3.50 -4.56 10.71
CA GLY A 30 -2.87 -5.87 10.93
C GLY A 30 -3.91 -6.97 11.17
N VAL A 31 -4.90 -6.73 12.03
CA VAL A 31 -5.99 -7.68 12.31
C VAL A 31 -6.82 -7.94 11.07
N VAL A 32 -7.19 -6.90 10.32
CA VAL A 32 -7.94 -7.04 9.07
C VAL A 32 -7.12 -7.81 8.03
N SER A 33 -5.82 -7.53 7.92
CA SER A 33 -4.93 -8.24 7.00
C SER A 33 -4.78 -9.72 7.37
N ALA A 34 -4.61 -10.02 8.65
CA ALA A 34 -4.54 -11.40 9.15
C ALA A 34 -5.85 -12.17 8.93
N ALA A 35 -6.99 -11.53 9.22
CA ALA A 35 -8.31 -12.10 8.96
C ALA A 35 -8.53 -12.36 7.46
N SER A 36 -8.10 -11.45 6.59
CA SER A 36 -8.15 -11.64 5.14
C SER A 36 -7.33 -12.85 4.70
N ILE A 37 -6.12 -13.00 5.23
CA ILE A 37 -5.23 -14.13 4.90
C ILE A 37 -5.87 -15.46 5.34
N LEU A 38 -6.46 -15.49 6.52
CA LEU A 38 -7.09 -16.70 7.07
C LEU A 38 -8.34 -17.13 6.30
N LEU A 39 -9.16 -16.17 5.87
CA LEU A 39 -10.47 -16.43 5.25
C LEU A 39 -10.41 -16.57 3.73
N TRP A 40 -9.58 -15.76 3.05
CA TRP A 40 -9.57 -15.65 1.59
C TRP A 40 -8.17 -15.72 0.96
N GLY A 41 -7.11 -15.83 1.76
CA GLY A 41 -5.73 -15.92 1.27
C GLY A 41 -5.01 -14.55 1.17
N PRO A 42 -3.75 -14.56 0.68
CA PRO A 42 -2.90 -13.38 0.66
C PRO A 42 -3.47 -12.25 -0.20
N ILE A 43 -3.30 -11.02 0.27
CA ILE A 43 -3.76 -9.82 -0.42
C ILE A 43 -2.75 -9.42 -1.50
N GLY A 44 -3.24 -9.24 -2.73
CA GLY A 44 -2.46 -8.80 -3.87
C GLY A 44 -3.27 -7.84 -4.74
N VAL A 45 -2.66 -6.74 -5.17
CA VAL A 45 -3.31 -5.75 -6.04
C VAL A 45 -2.80 -5.87 -7.49
N SER A 46 -1.52 -6.19 -7.65
CA SER A 46 -0.90 -6.26 -8.97
C SER A 46 -1.50 -7.42 -9.80
N GLY A 47 -1.86 -8.56 -9.21
CA GLY A 47 -2.45 -9.70 -9.94
C GLY A 47 -3.68 -9.37 -10.79
N THR A 48 -4.46 -8.37 -10.38
CA THR A 48 -5.69 -7.94 -11.05
C THR A 48 -5.47 -7.40 -12.46
N TYR A 49 -4.37 -6.69 -12.72
CA TYR A 49 -4.06 -6.10 -14.04
C TYR A 49 -3.91 -7.15 -15.15
N PRO A 50 -3.00 -8.13 -15.07
CA PRO A 50 -2.87 -9.14 -16.11
C PRO A 50 -4.07 -10.08 -16.20
N ARG A 51 -4.83 -10.28 -15.11
CA ARG A 51 -6.10 -11.03 -15.16
C ARG A 51 -7.16 -10.29 -15.95
N PHE A 52 -7.23 -8.96 -15.83
CA PHE A 52 -8.12 -8.13 -16.63
C PHE A 52 -7.75 -8.23 -18.12
N ILE A 53 -6.45 -8.09 -18.43
CA ILE A 53 -5.94 -8.25 -19.80
C ILE A 53 -6.25 -9.65 -20.32
N ALA A 54 -6.00 -10.71 -19.53
CA ALA A 54 -6.30 -12.08 -19.93
C ALA A 54 -7.81 -12.30 -20.18
N ALA A 55 -8.68 -11.68 -19.39
CA ALA A 55 -10.12 -11.75 -19.61
C ALA A 55 -10.55 -11.06 -20.91
N ILE A 56 -10.00 -9.88 -21.21
CA ILE A 56 -10.24 -9.19 -22.48
C ILE A 56 -9.66 -9.99 -23.64
N SER A 57 -8.41 -10.45 -23.55
CA SER A 57 -7.77 -11.23 -24.61
C SER A 57 -8.53 -12.51 -24.92
N ARG A 58 -9.08 -13.21 -23.92
CA ARG A 58 -9.92 -14.40 -24.14
C ARG A 58 -11.23 -14.09 -24.88
N TYR A 59 -11.77 -12.87 -24.74
CA TYR A 59 -12.99 -12.44 -25.42
C TYR A 59 -12.74 -11.95 -26.84
N VAL A 60 -11.66 -11.18 -27.05
CA VAL A 60 -11.37 -10.55 -28.35
C VAL A 60 -10.55 -11.46 -29.27
N VAL A 61 -9.54 -12.16 -28.74
CA VAL A 61 -8.60 -13.00 -29.51
C VAL A 61 -8.27 -14.28 -28.74
N PRO A 62 -9.16 -15.29 -28.72
CA PRO A 62 -9.01 -16.49 -27.91
C PRO A 62 -7.72 -17.28 -28.25
N ASP A 63 -7.32 -17.34 -29.52
CA ASP A 63 -6.11 -18.05 -29.97
C ASP A 63 -4.82 -17.44 -29.42
N TYR A 64 -4.77 -16.12 -29.26
CA TYR A 64 -3.64 -15.43 -28.64
C TYR A 64 -3.58 -15.68 -27.13
N ALA A 65 -4.75 -15.76 -26.48
CA ALA A 65 -4.84 -15.96 -25.05
C ALA A 65 -4.44 -17.38 -24.61
N THR A 66 -4.69 -18.40 -25.45
CA THR A 66 -4.31 -19.80 -25.20
C THR A 66 -2.87 -20.09 -25.60
N SER A 67 -2.37 -19.47 -26.68
CA SER A 67 -0.98 -19.63 -27.11
C SER A 67 0.04 -18.94 -26.20
N ASN A 68 -0.35 -17.86 -25.50
CA ASN A 68 0.55 -17.15 -24.60
C ASN A 68 0.62 -17.83 -23.20
N PRO A 69 1.78 -18.41 -22.79
CA PRO A 69 1.91 -19.12 -21.52
C PRO A 69 1.64 -18.25 -20.30
N TYR A 70 1.84 -16.94 -20.40
CA TYR A 70 1.59 -15.99 -19.32
C TYR A 70 0.08 -15.75 -19.12
N LEU A 71 -0.68 -15.56 -20.21
CA LEU A 71 -2.12 -15.32 -20.16
C LEU A 71 -2.90 -16.60 -19.88
N ALA A 72 -2.41 -17.75 -20.36
CA ALA A 72 -3.01 -19.06 -20.08
C ALA A 72 -3.01 -19.39 -18.58
N LYS A 73 -1.92 -19.04 -17.86
CA LYS A 73 -1.79 -19.23 -16.41
C LYS A 73 -2.65 -18.28 -15.57
N MET A 74 -3.19 -17.22 -16.16
CA MET A 74 -4.00 -16.26 -15.41
C MET A 74 -5.36 -16.87 -15.04
N PRO A 75 -5.73 -16.87 -13.74
CA PRO A 75 -7.03 -17.31 -13.30
C PRO A 75 -8.13 -16.34 -13.78
N LYS A 76 -9.40 -16.67 -13.47
CA LYS A 76 -10.54 -15.82 -13.82
C LYS A 76 -10.36 -14.40 -13.25
N PHE A 77 -10.95 -13.41 -13.92
CA PHE A 77 -10.84 -12.02 -13.49
C PHE A 77 -11.56 -11.75 -12.16
N PHE A 78 -12.71 -12.37 -11.92
CA PHE A 78 -13.46 -12.19 -10.69
C PHE A 78 -12.89 -13.09 -9.58
N THR A 79 -11.93 -12.54 -8.84
CA THR A 79 -11.36 -13.14 -7.63
C THR A 79 -11.43 -12.14 -6.48
N THR A 80 -11.16 -12.60 -5.26
CA THR A 80 -11.14 -11.74 -4.07
C THR A 80 -10.18 -10.56 -4.21
N GLU A 81 -9.05 -10.72 -4.91
CA GLU A 81 -8.14 -9.61 -5.22
C GLU A 81 -8.81 -8.50 -6.05
N THR A 82 -9.63 -8.86 -7.04
CA THR A 82 -10.37 -7.88 -7.84
C THR A 82 -11.41 -7.15 -7.00
N MET A 83 -12.10 -7.86 -6.10
CA MET A 83 -13.01 -7.22 -5.15
C MET A 83 -12.27 -6.31 -4.16
N LEU A 84 -11.07 -6.69 -3.73
CA LEU A 84 -10.20 -5.85 -2.91
C LEU A 84 -9.83 -4.56 -3.66
N VAL A 85 -9.46 -4.63 -4.94
CA VAL A 85 -9.16 -3.43 -5.74
C VAL A 85 -10.38 -2.51 -5.83
N VAL A 86 -11.56 -3.07 -6.11
CA VAL A 86 -12.81 -2.29 -6.14
C VAL A 86 -13.11 -1.67 -4.76
N GLY A 87 -12.93 -2.43 -3.69
CA GLY A 87 -13.08 -1.97 -2.31
C GLY A 87 -12.11 -0.85 -1.95
N LEU A 88 -10.85 -0.91 -2.41
CA LEU A 88 -9.87 0.17 -2.23
C LEU A 88 -10.31 1.46 -2.94
N LEU A 89 -10.84 1.35 -4.16
CA LEU A 89 -11.35 2.50 -4.92
C LEU A 89 -12.54 3.15 -4.21
N ILE A 90 -13.53 2.35 -3.82
CA ILE A 90 -14.73 2.83 -3.12
C ILE A 90 -14.34 3.38 -1.74
N GLY A 91 -13.54 2.66 -0.98
CA GLY A 91 -13.10 3.04 0.36
C GLY A 91 -12.28 4.34 0.34
N GLY A 92 -11.36 4.49 -0.61
CA GLY A 92 -10.60 5.74 -0.80
C GLY A 92 -11.49 6.91 -1.18
N PHE A 93 -12.48 6.69 -2.05
CA PHE A 93 -13.46 7.72 -2.42
C PHE A 93 -14.34 8.14 -1.25
N VAL A 94 -14.88 7.18 -0.50
CA VAL A 94 -15.70 7.43 0.70
C VAL A 94 -14.89 8.14 1.77
N ALA A 95 -13.65 7.71 2.03
CA ALA A 95 -12.73 8.36 2.95
C ALA A 95 -12.42 9.80 2.51
N SER A 96 -12.22 10.04 1.20
CA SER A 96 -12.02 11.39 0.65
C SER A 96 -13.23 12.31 0.84
N ARG A 97 -14.45 11.77 0.94
CA ARG A 97 -15.67 12.57 1.15
C ARG A 97 -15.96 12.84 2.62
N LEU A 98 -15.60 11.90 3.49
CA LEU A 98 -15.80 11.99 4.94
C LEU A 98 -14.66 12.72 5.65
N GLY A 99 -13.47 12.75 5.04
CA GLY A 99 -12.30 13.46 5.55
C GLY A 99 -12.57 14.96 5.69
N LYS A 100 -12.26 15.51 6.87
CA LYS A 100 -12.34 16.95 7.14
C LYS A 100 -11.11 17.72 6.64
N ASP A 101 -10.07 16.99 6.22
CA ASP A 101 -8.84 17.56 5.72
C ASP A 101 -9.04 18.15 4.31
N ALA A 102 -8.51 19.35 4.10
CA ALA A 102 -8.49 19.97 2.77
C ALA A 102 -7.87 18.99 1.78
N LYS A 103 -8.53 18.80 0.62
CA LYS A 103 -7.98 18.00 -0.49
C LYS A 103 -6.51 18.40 -0.64
N PRO A 104 -5.53 17.48 -0.49
CA PRO A 104 -4.14 17.87 -0.59
C PRO A 104 -3.99 18.56 -1.93
N ALA A 105 -3.65 19.85 -1.90
CA ALA A 105 -3.32 20.58 -3.11
C ALA A 105 -2.28 19.74 -3.88
N MET A 106 -2.20 19.89 -5.19
CA MET A 106 -1.09 19.32 -5.95
C MET A 106 0.21 19.88 -5.37
N GLN A 107 0.75 19.19 -4.37
CA GLN A 107 2.02 19.53 -3.76
C GLN A 107 3.04 19.05 -4.78
N MET A 108 3.82 19.99 -5.29
CA MET A 108 5.06 19.66 -5.97
C MET A 108 5.98 19.12 -4.88
N VAL A 109 5.97 17.79 -4.71
CA VAL A 109 6.57 17.09 -3.56
C VAL A 109 8.11 17.11 -3.67
N HIS A 110 8.64 17.27 -4.88
CA HIS A 110 10.08 17.28 -5.15
C HIS A 110 10.59 18.67 -5.53
N ALA A 111 11.74 19.05 -4.99
CA ALA A 111 12.45 20.30 -5.35
C ALA A 111 12.78 20.42 -6.85
N SER A 112 12.82 19.29 -7.58
CA SER A 112 13.08 19.25 -9.03
C SER A 112 11.83 19.49 -9.89
N GLU A 113 10.63 19.29 -9.34
CA GLU A 113 9.37 19.48 -10.07
C GLU A 113 8.98 20.97 -10.07
N LYS A 114 9.41 21.70 -11.11
CA LYS A 114 9.08 23.12 -11.28
C LYS A 114 7.73 23.38 -11.93
N THR A 115 7.14 22.37 -12.57
CA THR A 115 5.89 22.49 -13.33
C THR A 115 4.98 21.26 -13.13
N PRO A 116 3.64 21.42 -13.23
CA PRO A 116 2.69 20.31 -13.17
C PRO A 116 2.98 19.21 -14.20
N THR A 117 3.46 19.60 -15.39
CA THR A 117 3.79 18.67 -16.49
C THR A 117 4.97 17.76 -16.12
N SER A 118 6.01 18.30 -15.45
CA SER A 118 7.12 17.47 -14.97
C SER A 118 6.62 16.41 -13.99
N ARG A 119 5.74 16.81 -13.05
CA ARG A 119 5.15 15.89 -12.07
C ARG A 119 4.39 14.75 -12.73
N TYR A 120 3.52 15.04 -13.70
CA TYR A 120 2.76 13.99 -14.39
C TYR A 120 3.66 13.05 -15.18
N ARG A 121 4.69 13.58 -15.85
CA ARG A 121 5.69 12.78 -16.54
C ARG A 121 6.43 11.87 -15.56
N ASP A 122 6.93 12.43 -14.47
CA ASP A 122 7.74 11.70 -13.50
C ASP A 122 6.89 10.65 -12.75
N ALA A 123 5.62 10.98 -12.44
CA ALA A 123 4.65 10.02 -11.88
C ALA A 123 4.31 8.89 -12.86
N PHE A 124 4.17 9.18 -14.15
CA PHE A 124 3.92 8.17 -15.17
C PHE A 124 5.12 7.22 -15.33
N ILE A 125 6.33 7.78 -15.43
CA ILE A 125 7.58 7.00 -15.54
C ILE A 125 7.78 6.17 -14.26
N GLY A 126 7.62 6.78 -13.09
CA GLY A 126 7.71 6.09 -11.80
C GLY A 126 6.68 4.96 -11.68
N GLY A 127 5.43 5.21 -12.08
CA GLY A 127 4.37 4.19 -12.10
C GLY A 127 4.70 3.03 -13.03
N PHE A 128 5.20 3.31 -14.23
CA PHE A 128 5.66 2.28 -15.17
C PHE A 128 6.78 1.42 -14.57
N LEU A 129 7.81 2.05 -13.99
CA LEU A 129 8.92 1.36 -13.35
C LEU A 129 8.47 0.50 -12.17
N ILE A 130 7.55 0.99 -11.33
CA ILE A 130 6.98 0.23 -10.21
C ILE A 130 6.23 -1.00 -10.71
N ILE A 131 5.38 -0.86 -11.74
CA ILE A 131 4.62 -1.99 -12.28
C ILE A 131 5.55 -3.01 -12.94
N LEU A 132 6.53 -2.54 -13.71
CA LEU A 132 7.55 -3.40 -14.34
C LEU A 132 8.32 -4.18 -13.28
N GLY A 133 8.83 -3.50 -12.25
CA GLY A 133 9.54 -4.12 -11.14
C GLY A 133 8.67 -5.14 -10.39
N ALA A 134 7.41 -4.80 -10.12
CA ALA A 134 6.47 -5.71 -9.47
C ALA A 134 6.18 -6.97 -10.31
N ARG A 135 6.24 -6.89 -11.64
CA ARG A 135 6.11 -8.07 -12.51
C ARG A 135 7.36 -8.93 -12.52
N ILE A 136 8.53 -8.31 -12.61
CA ILE A 136 9.82 -9.02 -12.60
C ILE A 136 9.99 -9.75 -11.26
N ALA A 137 9.60 -9.11 -10.15
CA ALA A 137 9.66 -9.71 -8.82
C ALA A 137 8.55 -10.75 -8.55
N GLY A 138 7.55 -10.87 -9.42
CA GLY A 138 6.42 -11.79 -9.21
C GLY A 138 5.37 -11.31 -8.19
N GLY A 139 5.47 -10.08 -7.68
CA GLY A 139 4.50 -9.52 -6.75
C GLY A 139 4.71 -8.04 -6.44
N CYS A 140 3.77 -7.45 -5.71
CA CYS A 140 3.80 -6.04 -5.30
C CYS A 140 3.96 -5.90 -3.78
N THR A 141 4.03 -4.67 -3.30
CA THR A 141 4.11 -4.32 -1.87
C THR A 141 3.03 -5.03 -1.03
N SER A 142 1.77 -5.06 -1.48
CA SER A 142 0.71 -5.77 -0.73
C SER A 142 0.90 -7.28 -0.68
N GLY A 143 1.43 -7.89 -1.74
CA GLY A 143 1.71 -9.32 -1.81
C GLY A 143 2.96 -9.73 -1.02
N HIS A 144 4.12 -9.17 -1.36
CA HIS A 144 5.40 -9.58 -0.77
C HIS A 144 5.69 -8.93 0.58
N ILE A 145 5.28 -7.68 0.80
CA ILE A 145 5.55 -6.99 2.06
C ILE A 145 4.42 -7.27 3.05
N ILE A 146 3.18 -6.89 2.74
CA ILE A 146 2.09 -7.03 3.73
C ILE A 146 1.78 -8.52 3.97
N SER A 147 1.37 -9.27 2.93
CA SER A 147 1.07 -10.69 3.12
C SER A 147 2.32 -11.52 3.39
N GLY A 148 3.40 -11.30 2.64
CA GLY A 148 4.63 -12.08 2.76
C GLY A 148 5.31 -11.95 4.13
N ILE A 149 5.41 -10.75 4.71
CA ILE A 149 6.02 -10.58 6.04
C ILE A 149 5.13 -11.14 7.14
N THR A 150 3.80 -10.98 7.05
CA THR A 150 2.88 -11.58 8.05
C THR A 150 2.96 -13.11 8.09
N GLN A 151 3.37 -13.74 6.98
CA GLN A 151 3.59 -15.18 6.88
C GLN A 151 5.06 -15.59 7.16
N LEU A 152 5.92 -14.65 7.57
CA LEU A 152 7.37 -14.85 7.71
C LEU A 152 8.05 -15.42 6.45
N SER A 153 7.56 -15.05 5.26
CA SER A 153 8.16 -15.49 4.00
C SER A 153 9.53 -14.86 3.80
N VAL A 154 10.55 -15.70 3.59
CA VAL A 154 11.91 -15.26 3.24
C VAL A 154 11.91 -14.36 2.00
N SER A 155 11.09 -14.72 1.00
CA SER A 155 10.94 -13.93 -0.23
C SER A 155 10.40 -12.52 0.05
N GLY A 156 9.46 -12.40 1.00
CA GLY A 156 8.88 -11.12 1.41
C GLY A 156 9.89 -10.23 2.13
N MET A 157 10.71 -10.81 3.00
CA MET A 157 11.77 -10.09 3.72
C MET A 157 12.86 -9.58 2.76
N ILE A 158 13.31 -10.41 1.82
CA ILE A 158 14.30 -10.01 0.80
C ILE A 158 13.72 -8.92 -0.09
N PHE A 159 12.48 -9.08 -0.56
CA PHE A 159 11.80 -8.08 -1.38
C PHE A 159 11.66 -6.74 -0.63
N ALA A 160 11.22 -6.77 0.64
CA ALA A 160 11.10 -5.58 1.47
C ALA A 160 12.46 -4.87 1.64
N ALA A 161 13.52 -5.62 2.00
CA ALA A 161 14.85 -5.06 2.13
C ALA A 161 15.33 -4.39 0.83
N GLY A 162 15.11 -5.04 -0.32
CA GLY A 162 15.45 -4.48 -1.63
C GLY A 162 14.68 -3.20 -1.97
N VAL A 163 13.36 -3.19 -1.75
CA VAL A 163 12.51 -2.01 -1.99
C VAL A 163 12.92 -0.84 -1.08
N PHE A 164 13.16 -1.09 0.21
CA PHE A 164 13.60 -0.04 1.13
C PHE A 164 15.00 0.47 0.79
N ALA A 165 15.95 -0.41 0.48
CA ALA A 165 17.30 0.00 0.09
C ALA A 165 17.28 0.85 -1.18
N ALA A 166 16.61 0.37 -2.24
CA ALA A 166 16.47 1.11 -3.49
C ALA A 166 15.73 2.44 -3.27
N GLY A 167 14.62 2.43 -2.53
CA GLY A 167 13.83 3.63 -2.23
C GLY A 167 14.64 4.70 -1.49
N ILE A 168 15.44 4.31 -0.49
CA ILE A 168 16.31 5.24 0.26
C ILE A 168 17.40 5.81 -0.65
N VAL A 169 18.03 4.97 -1.47
CA VAL A 169 19.09 5.40 -2.41
C VAL A 169 18.51 6.37 -3.45
N THR A 170 17.37 6.04 -4.05
CA THR A 170 16.68 6.91 -5.02
C THR A 170 16.26 8.22 -4.39
N ALA A 171 15.66 8.19 -3.18
CA ALA A 171 15.27 9.40 -2.48
C ALA A 171 16.48 10.30 -2.19
N LYS A 172 17.61 9.74 -1.75
CA LYS A 172 18.85 10.50 -1.53
C LYS A 172 19.46 11.04 -2.82
N SER A 173 19.44 10.27 -3.91
CA SER A 173 19.96 10.70 -5.21
C SER A 173 19.14 11.88 -5.76
N LEU A 174 17.81 11.77 -5.71
CA LEU A 174 16.91 12.82 -6.19
C LEU A 174 16.97 14.08 -5.32
N ALA A 175 17.08 13.93 -4.00
CA ALA A 175 17.24 15.06 -3.08
C ALA A 175 18.58 15.81 -3.28
N ARG A 176 19.61 15.17 -3.83
CA ARG A 176 20.90 15.80 -4.13
C ARG A 176 20.91 16.54 -5.47
N GLY A 177 20.15 16.07 -6.46
CA GLY A 177 20.08 16.70 -7.79
C GLY A 177 19.19 17.95 -7.88
N GLY A 178 18.51 18.31 -6.79
CA GLY A 178 17.67 19.51 -6.69
C GLY A 178 18.33 20.70 -5.98
N ARG A 179 19.65 20.67 -5.77
CA ARG A 179 20.46 21.79 -5.26
C ARG A 179 21.20 22.49 -6.38
#